data_AF-A0A2K8JS85-F1
#
_entry.id   AF-A0A2K8JS85-F1
#
_cell.length_a   1.000
_cell.length_b   1.000
_cell.length_c   1.000
_cell.angle_alpha   90.00
_cell.angle_beta   90.00
_cell.angle_gamma   90.00
#
_symmetry.space_group_name_H-M   'P 1'
#
loop_
_entity.id
_entity.type
_entity.pdbx_description
1 polymer ?
#
loop_
_entity_poly.entity_id
_entity_poly.type
_entity_poly.pdbx_seq_one_letter_code
_entity_poly.pdbx_strand_id
1 'polypeptide(L)'
;MKFFLIAFFAVVAVASAGIFGDQKTVLVKNVIDTLIRQGLEVVRKMLKDHEPFQIPDIPAQHIVDKDIDFNIDLKEVKVSKASDFTVDHIENNLPGLWAKFGVSIPKMHLEGQYTISGIVEKKQVSGTGTFTVDLDSFVQSGTIYMTMVNHAVQMKQLDLDYSLKGLKTDLQGLSIEGMTKDQVEDLLNNKLFEFLQSNKKDVCDVVSRQVMIAANKIMAGKTLKELLDWLRNFIHQ
;
A
#
# COMPACT_ATOMS: atom_id res chain seq x y z
N MET A 1 16.62 3.07 -3.76
CA MET A 1 15.69 2.05 -3.23
C MET A 1 14.56 2.58 -2.34
N LYS A 2 14.64 3.79 -1.76
CA LYS A 2 13.69 4.30 -0.75
C LYS A 2 12.21 4.45 -1.18
N PHE A 3 11.87 4.60 -2.45
CA PHE A 3 10.46 4.73 -2.88
C PHE A 3 9.97 3.55 -3.75
N PHE A 4 10.80 2.52 -3.93
CA PHE A 4 10.67 1.61 -5.08
C PHE A 4 9.45 0.71 -5.03
N LEU A 5 9.01 0.19 -3.87
CA LEU A 5 7.87 -0.74 -3.81
C LEU A 5 6.51 -0.06 -4.01
N ILE A 6 6.27 1.07 -3.33
CA ILE A 6 5.07 1.90 -3.53
C ILE A 6 5.08 2.49 -4.94
N ALA A 7 6.26 2.88 -5.43
CA ALA A 7 6.45 3.31 -6.80
C ALA A 7 6.18 2.20 -7.83
N PHE A 8 6.50 0.96 -7.49
CA PHE A 8 6.39 -0.16 -8.40
C PHE A 8 4.93 -0.62 -8.56
N PHE A 9 4.14 -0.72 -7.48
CA PHE A 9 2.69 -0.96 -7.60
C PHE A 9 2.00 0.15 -8.40
N ALA A 10 2.48 1.39 -8.27
CA ALA A 10 2.05 2.51 -9.08
C ALA A 10 2.47 2.44 -10.56
N VAL A 11 3.66 1.92 -10.89
CA VAL A 11 4.10 1.80 -12.29
C VAL A 11 3.51 0.57 -12.98
N VAL A 12 3.35 -0.54 -12.25
CA VAL A 12 2.60 -1.73 -12.69
C VAL A 12 1.22 -1.34 -13.19
N ALA A 13 0.53 -0.48 -12.44
CA ALA A 13 -0.77 0.05 -12.79
C ALA A 13 -0.80 0.88 -14.08
N VAL A 14 0.30 1.55 -14.37
CA VAL A 14 0.44 2.53 -15.44
C VAL A 14 0.82 1.87 -16.75
N ALA A 15 1.66 0.83 -16.68
CA ALA A 15 1.99 -0.02 -17.81
C ALA A 15 0.72 -0.58 -18.47
N SER A 16 -0.29 -0.94 -17.67
CA SER A 16 -1.61 -1.44 -18.07
C SER A 16 -2.54 -0.48 -18.79
N ALA A 17 -2.17 0.77 -19.12
CA ALA A 17 -3.16 1.75 -19.57
C ALA A 17 -2.79 2.62 -20.78
N GLY A 18 -2.19 2.06 -21.83
CA GLY A 18 -2.27 2.74 -23.12
C GLY A 18 -1.58 2.04 -24.27
N ILE A 19 -2.28 2.00 -25.39
CA ILE A 19 -1.71 2.16 -26.72
C ILE A 19 -2.81 2.88 -27.53
N PHE A 20 -2.46 3.97 -28.19
CA PHE A 20 -3.19 4.45 -29.37
C PHE A 20 -2.27 4.28 -30.58
N GLY A 21 -2.76 3.54 -31.58
CA GLY A 21 -2.09 3.27 -32.85
C GLY A 21 -2.28 1.84 -33.37
N ASP A 22 -3.34 1.65 -34.17
CA ASP A 22 -3.70 0.55 -35.09
C ASP A 22 -3.62 -0.96 -34.72
N GLN A 23 -4.80 -1.60 -34.83
CA GLN A 23 -5.11 -3.00 -35.17
C GLN A 23 -4.32 -4.19 -34.52
N LYS A 24 -3.91 -4.12 -33.25
CA LYS A 24 -3.37 -5.29 -32.50
C LYS A 24 -3.94 -5.49 -31.08
N THR A 25 -5.22 -5.20 -30.85
CA THR A 25 -5.83 -5.16 -29.51
C THR A 25 -5.86 -6.49 -28.74
N VAL A 26 -5.76 -7.65 -29.39
CA VAL A 26 -5.81 -8.96 -28.71
C VAL A 26 -4.42 -9.45 -28.24
N LEU A 27 -3.33 -9.04 -28.90
CA LEU A 27 -1.96 -9.44 -28.57
C LEU A 27 -1.32 -8.60 -27.46
N VAL A 28 -1.70 -7.33 -27.35
CA VAL A 28 -1.12 -6.37 -26.40
C VAL A 28 -1.55 -6.63 -24.96
N LYS A 29 -2.78 -7.13 -24.73
CA LYS A 29 -3.29 -7.47 -23.39
C LYS A 29 -2.32 -8.43 -22.67
N ASN A 30 -1.80 -9.42 -23.40
CA ASN A 30 -0.82 -10.38 -22.87
C ASN A 30 0.55 -9.77 -22.56
N VAL A 31 1.06 -8.84 -23.38
CA VAL A 31 2.43 -8.32 -23.22
C VAL A 31 2.56 -7.49 -21.95
N ILE A 32 1.56 -6.64 -21.68
CA ILE A 32 1.59 -5.78 -20.51
C ILE A 32 1.37 -6.59 -19.23
N ASP A 33 0.39 -7.50 -19.23
CA ASP A 33 0.17 -8.40 -18.09
C ASP A 33 1.42 -9.22 -17.79
N THR A 34 2.14 -9.67 -18.82
CA THR A 34 3.43 -10.38 -18.67
C THR A 34 4.51 -9.49 -18.06
N LEU A 35 4.68 -8.26 -18.56
CA LEU A 35 5.66 -7.31 -18.02
C LEU A 35 5.37 -6.96 -16.56
N ILE A 36 4.10 -6.74 -16.22
CA ILE A 36 3.67 -6.49 -14.84
C ILE A 36 4.04 -7.68 -13.95
N ARG A 37 3.69 -8.90 -14.38
CA ARG A 37 3.99 -10.13 -13.62
C ARG A 37 5.50 -10.30 -13.43
N GLN A 38 6.30 -10.10 -14.47
CA GLN A 38 7.76 -10.17 -14.38
C GLN A 38 8.34 -9.13 -13.42
N GLY A 39 7.84 -7.89 -13.45
CA GLY A 39 8.27 -6.89 -12.48
C GLY A 39 7.86 -7.26 -11.05
N LEU A 40 6.67 -7.84 -10.85
CA LEU A 40 6.24 -8.35 -9.55
C LEU A 40 7.15 -9.49 -9.06
N GLU A 41 7.65 -10.36 -9.94
CA GLU A 41 8.67 -11.36 -9.59
C GLU A 41 9.98 -10.72 -9.13
N VAL A 42 10.43 -9.64 -9.79
CA VAL A 42 11.61 -8.88 -9.34
C VAL A 42 11.36 -8.28 -7.96
N VAL A 43 10.19 -7.70 -7.72
CA VAL A 43 9.82 -7.20 -6.39
C VAL A 43 9.79 -8.32 -5.35
N ARG A 44 9.23 -9.49 -5.68
CA ARG A 44 9.24 -10.66 -4.79
C ARG A 44 10.68 -11.03 -4.42
N LYS A 45 11.56 -11.10 -5.41
CA LYS A 45 12.99 -11.38 -5.18
C LYS A 45 13.63 -10.31 -4.30
N MET A 46 13.40 -9.03 -4.57
CA MET A 46 13.93 -7.92 -3.76
C MET A 46 13.46 -8.00 -2.30
N LEU A 47 12.17 -8.28 -2.08
CA LEU A 47 11.59 -8.44 -0.74
C LEU A 47 12.24 -9.60 0.01
N LYS A 48 12.48 -10.72 -0.69
CA LYS A 48 13.11 -11.91 -0.13
C LYS A 48 14.60 -11.70 0.17
N ASP A 49 15.33 -11.05 -0.73
CA ASP A 49 16.77 -10.80 -0.61
C ASP A 49 17.10 -9.80 0.52
N HIS A 50 16.13 -8.94 0.89
CA HIS A 50 16.31 -7.90 1.90
C HIS A 50 15.40 -8.08 3.11
N GLU A 51 14.97 -9.30 3.42
CA GLU A 51 14.08 -9.58 4.55
C GLU A 51 14.83 -9.61 5.91
N PRO A 52 14.33 -8.93 6.97
CA PRO A 52 13.22 -7.99 6.97
C PRO A 52 13.60 -6.67 6.29
N PHE A 53 12.73 -6.17 5.40
CA PHE A 53 13.03 -4.96 4.65
C PHE A 53 12.53 -3.73 5.39
N GLN A 54 13.39 -2.71 5.48
CA GLN A 54 13.05 -1.46 6.13
C GLN A 54 12.35 -0.53 5.13
N ILE A 55 11.14 -0.08 5.46
CA ILE A 55 10.49 1.01 4.74
C ILE A 55 11.08 2.35 5.21
N PRO A 56 11.09 3.40 4.36
CA PRO A 56 11.49 4.72 4.82
C PRO A 56 10.63 5.18 5.98
N ASP A 57 11.23 5.97 6.86
CA ASP A 57 10.49 6.59 7.97
C ASP A 57 9.26 7.31 7.44
N ILE A 58 8.12 7.01 8.06
CA ILE A 58 6.86 7.62 7.72
C ILE A 58 6.85 8.96 8.45
N PRO A 59 6.78 10.10 7.74
CA PRO A 59 6.80 11.40 8.41
C PRO A 59 5.63 11.47 9.39
N ALA A 60 5.83 12.17 10.51
CA ALA A 60 4.80 12.33 11.52
C ALA A 60 3.47 12.75 10.88
N GLN A 61 2.42 11.99 11.17
CA GLN A 61 1.08 12.21 10.68
C GLN A 61 0.25 12.85 11.78
N HIS A 62 -0.49 13.89 11.44
CA HIS A 62 -1.51 14.47 12.30
C HIS A 62 -2.87 14.00 11.76
N ILE A 63 -3.59 13.21 12.57
CA ILE A 63 -4.86 12.58 12.20
C ILE A 63 -5.97 13.26 13.01
N VAL A 64 -6.92 13.87 12.30
CA VAL A 64 -8.09 14.55 12.88
C VAL A 64 -9.36 13.99 12.26
N ASP A 65 -10.29 13.58 13.12
CA ASP A 65 -11.65 13.14 12.80
C ASP A 65 -12.61 13.50 13.96
N LYS A 66 -13.90 13.19 13.82
CA LYS A 66 -15.01 13.61 14.69
C LYS A 66 -14.77 13.39 16.20
N ASP A 67 -14.02 12.36 16.58
CA ASP A 67 -13.68 12.04 17.98
C ASP A 67 -12.20 11.63 18.13
N ILE A 68 -11.36 12.00 17.17
CA ILE A 68 -9.96 11.58 17.08
C ILE A 68 -9.12 12.79 16.74
N ASP A 69 -8.12 13.09 17.56
CA ASP A 69 -7.09 14.09 17.25
C ASP A 69 -5.78 13.59 17.85
N PHE A 70 -4.89 13.03 17.02
CA PHE A 70 -3.59 12.59 17.50
C PHE A 70 -2.49 12.75 16.47
N ASN A 71 -1.26 12.83 16.99
CA ASN A 71 -0.03 12.75 16.23
C ASN A 71 0.54 11.34 16.35
N ILE A 72 1.00 10.78 15.24
CA ILE A 72 1.71 9.51 15.20
C ILE A 72 2.98 9.65 14.36
N ASP A 73 4.10 9.18 14.91
CA ASP A 73 5.40 9.08 14.25
C ASP A 73 5.82 7.62 14.25
N LEU A 74 6.22 7.10 13.08
CA LEU A 74 6.66 5.72 12.90
C LEU A 74 8.06 5.70 12.29
N LYS A 75 8.99 5.04 12.98
CA LYS A 75 10.41 4.99 12.61
C LYS A 75 10.90 3.57 12.54
N GLU A 76 11.93 3.37 11.71
CA GLU A 76 12.61 2.08 11.58
C GLU A 76 11.65 0.92 11.29
N VAL A 77 10.57 1.20 10.57
CA VAL A 77 9.55 0.20 10.29
C VAL A 77 10.15 -0.85 9.35
N LYS A 78 10.14 -2.09 9.81
CA LYS A 78 10.58 -3.27 9.08
C LYS A 78 9.38 -4.14 8.76
N VAL A 79 9.44 -4.78 7.61
CA VAL A 79 8.39 -5.67 7.13
C VAL A 79 9.02 -6.99 6.71
N SER A 80 8.38 -8.09 7.10
CA SER A 80 8.78 -9.46 6.76
C SER A 80 7.57 -10.28 6.33
N LYS A 81 7.84 -11.41 5.67
CA LYS A 81 6.91 -12.37 5.07
C LYS A 81 6.03 -11.82 3.94
N ALA A 82 6.20 -10.55 3.59
CA ALA A 82 5.49 -9.92 2.47
C ALA A 82 5.90 -10.50 1.10
N SER A 83 7.03 -11.21 1.00
CA SER A 83 7.49 -11.83 -0.24
C SER A 83 6.62 -13.04 -0.67
N ASP A 84 5.86 -13.64 0.25
CA ASP A 84 4.97 -14.78 -0.01
C ASP A 84 3.65 -14.38 -0.71
N PHE A 85 3.58 -13.17 -1.27
CA PHE A 85 2.38 -12.69 -1.93
C PHE A 85 2.06 -13.47 -3.21
N THR A 86 0.77 -13.67 -3.49
CA THR A 86 0.23 -14.18 -4.75
C THR A 86 -0.42 -13.06 -5.55
N VAL A 87 -0.33 -13.15 -6.88
CA VAL A 87 -1.01 -12.24 -7.79
C VAL A 87 -2.29 -12.92 -8.24
N ASP A 88 -3.40 -12.56 -7.62
CA ASP A 88 -4.69 -13.23 -7.79
C ASP A 88 -5.32 -12.86 -9.14
N HIS A 89 -5.28 -11.57 -9.48
CA HIS A 89 -5.69 -11.09 -10.79
C HIS A 89 -4.96 -9.83 -11.21
N ILE A 90 -4.74 -9.69 -12.51
CA ILE A 90 -4.37 -8.44 -13.18
C ILE A 90 -5.28 -8.36 -14.39
N GLU A 91 -5.97 -7.24 -14.54
CA GLU A 91 -6.77 -6.94 -15.72
C GLU A 91 -6.51 -5.51 -16.14
N ASN A 92 -6.54 -5.25 -17.44
CA ASN A 92 -6.39 -3.92 -17.94
C ASN A 92 -7.25 -3.60 -19.16
N ASN A 93 -7.57 -2.31 -19.32
CA ASN A 93 -8.28 -1.76 -20.46
C ASN A 93 -7.61 -0.46 -20.89
N LEU A 94 -6.75 -0.58 -21.90
CA LEU A 94 -5.98 0.54 -22.43
C LEU A 94 -6.87 1.65 -23.00
N PRO A 95 -7.89 1.39 -23.86
CA PRO A 95 -8.78 2.45 -24.34
C PRO A 95 -9.55 3.17 -23.23
N GLY A 96 -9.93 2.43 -22.18
CA GLY A 96 -10.64 2.97 -21.01
C GLY A 96 -9.72 3.59 -19.95
N LEU A 97 -8.40 3.53 -20.14
CA LEU A 97 -7.37 4.00 -19.19
C LEU A 97 -7.60 3.49 -17.76
N TRP A 98 -7.88 2.20 -17.60
CA TRP A 98 -8.02 1.60 -16.28
C TRP A 98 -7.33 0.24 -16.15
N ALA A 99 -6.96 -0.11 -14.91
CA ALA A 99 -6.37 -1.38 -14.54
C ALA A 99 -6.99 -1.90 -13.24
N LYS A 100 -7.13 -3.22 -13.11
CA LYS A 100 -7.54 -3.88 -11.87
C LYS A 100 -6.46 -4.84 -11.41
N PHE A 101 -6.32 -4.96 -10.11
CA PHE A 101 -5.36 -5.87 -9.50
C PHE A 101 -5.94 -6.53 -8.25
N GLY A 102 -5.43 -7.71 -7.95
CA GLY A 102 -5.65 -8.42 -6.70
C GLY A 102 -4.37 -9.11 -6.28
N VAL A 103 -4.00 -8.91 -5.02
CA VAL A 103 -2.81 -9.49 -4.40
C VAL A 103 -3.21 -10.04 -3.05
N SER A 104 -2.81 -11.28 -2.76
CA SER A 104 -2.99 -11.89 -1.45
C SER A 104 -1.65 -12.10 -0.78
N ILE A 105 -1.56 -11.82 0.51
CA ILE A 105 -0.38 -12.05 1.35
C ILE A 105 -0.82 -12.97 2.49
N PRO A 106 -0.32 -14.22 2.55
CA PRO A 106 -0.79 -15.18 3.54
C PRO A 106 -0.40 -14.78 4.96
N LYS A 107 0.82 -14.24 5.14
CA LYS A 107 1.30 -13.71 6.42
C LYS A 107 2.17 -12.49 6.17
N MET A 108 2.00 -11.46 6.97
CA MET A 108 2.89 -10.30 6.98
C MET A 108 3.18 -9.90 8.42
N HIS A 109 4.44 -9.59 8.71
CA HIS A 109 4.86 -9.13 10.02
C HIS A 109 5.51 -7.76 9.87
N LEU A 110 5.04 -6.80 10.65
CA LEU A 110 5.61 -5.46 10.74
C LEU A 110 6.14 -5.25 12.15
N GLU A 111 7.30 -4.63 12.26
CA GLU A 111 7.86 -4.19 13.53
C GLU A 111 8.50 -2.81 13.35
N GLY A 112 8.59 -2.03 14.42
CA GLY A 112 9.25 -0.74 14.37
C GLY A 112 9.10 0.04 15.66
N GLN A 113 9.42 1.33 15.59
CA GLN A 113 9.28 2.27 16.69
C GLN A 113 8.10 3.20 16.42
N TYR A 114 7.35 3.54 17.47
CA TYR A 114 6.27 4.51 17.37
C TYR A 114 6.36 5.56 18.49
N THR A 115 5.82 6.74 18.19
CA THR A 115 5.42 7.73 19.19
C THR A 115 4.03 8.22 18.83
N ILE A 116 3.13 8.21 19.81
CA ILE A 116 1.75 8.68 19.66
C ILE A 116 1.40 9.64 20.79
N SER A 117 0.64 10.69 20.48
CA SER A 117 0.06 11.59 21.48
C SER A 117 -1.20 12.26 20.95
N GLY A 118 -2.23 12.35 21.77
CA GLY A 118 -3.48 13.00 21.38
C GLY A 118 -4.68 12.59 22.23
N ILE A 119 -5.85 12.65 21.61
CA ILE A 119 -7.15 12.36 22.20
C ILE A 119 -7.91 11.43 21.27
N VAL A 120 -8.44 10.33 21.80
CA VAL A 120 -9.34 9.39 21.10
C VAL A 120 -10.56 9.17 21.97
N GLU A 121 -11.76 9.41 21.44
CA GLU A 121 -13.03 9.32 22.16
C GLU A 121 -13.01 10.06 23.51
N LYS A 122 -12.45 11.27 23.52
CA LYS A 122 -12.27 12.13 24.71
C LYS A 122 -11.31 11.57 25.78
N LYS A 123 -10.54 10.53 25.49
CA LYS A 123 -9.51 10.00 26.38
C LYS A 123 -8.14 10.41 25.89
N GLN A 124 -7.27 10.86 26.80
CA GLN A 124 -5.87 11.11 26.45
C GLN A 124 -5.19 9.80 26.03
N VAL A 125 -4.53 9.80 24.87
CA VAL A 125 -3.70 8.71 24.38
C VAL A 125 -2.26 9.19 24.29
N SER A 126 -1.32 8.40 24.81
CA SER A 126 0.11 8.67 24.66
C SER A 126 0.92 7.39 24.71
N GLY A 127 2.04 7.36 24.01
CA GLY A 127 2.96 6.23 24.09
C GLY A 127 4.19 6.43 23.24
N THR A 128 5.32 5.90 23.71
CA THR A 128 6.56 5.81 22.96
C THR A 128 7.16 4.45 23.22
N GLY A 129 7.45 3.70 22.15
CA GLY A 129 8.01 2.37 22.29
C GLY A 129 8.10 1.65 20.96
N THR A 130 8.13 0.32 21.03
CA THR A 130 8.13 -0.55 19.86
C THR A 130 6.73 -1.07 19.59
N PHE A 131 6.42 -1.30 18.32
CA PHE A 131 5.21 -2.01 17.92
C PHE A 131 5.56 -3.27 17.15
N THR A 132 4.67 -4.26 17.23
CA THR A 132 4.60 -5.37 16.28
C THR A 132 3.17 -5.52 15.78
N VAL A 133 3.03 -5.89 14.50
CA VAL A 133 1.76 -6.18 13.86
C VAL A 133 1.92 -7.43 13.02
N ASP A 134 1.17 -8.47 13.37
CA ASP A 134 1.04 -9.68 12.56
C ASP A 134 -0.31 -9.67 11.84
N LEU A 135 -0.26 -9.83 10.52
CA LEU A 135 -1.42 -9.91 9.64
C LEU A 135 -1.54 -11.33 9.09
N ASP A 136 -2.75 -11.87 9.12
CA ASP A 136 -3.08 -13.17 8.56
C ASP A 136 -4.07 -13.02 7.40
N SER A 137 -3.71 -13.60 6.26
CA SER A 137 -4.52 -13.70 5.06
C SER A 137 -5.05 -12.34 4.60
N PHE A 138 -4.13 -11.42 4.33
CA PHE A 138 -4.44 -10.10 3.81
C PHE A 138 -4.64 -10.17 2.30
N VAL A 139 -5.78 -9.72 1.80
CA VAL A 139 -6.08 -9.61 0.38
C VAL A 139 -6.28 -8.14 0.08
N GLN A 140 -5.55 -7.59 -0.89
CA GLN A 140 -5.76 -6.24 -1.40
C GLN A 140 -6.18 -6.33 -2.86
N SER A 141 -7.23 -5.64 -3.20
CA SER A 141 -7.65 -5.42 -4.58
C SER A 141 -7.86 -3.94 -4.86
N GLY A 142 -7.91 -3.59 -6.13
CA GLY A 142 -8.25 -2.24 -6.50
C GLY A 142 -8.43 -2.02 -7.99
N THR A 143 -9.01 -0.86 -8.30
CA THR A 143 -9.12 -0.33 -9.67
C THR A 143 -8.38 0.99 -9.74
N ILE A 144 -7.52 1.11 -10.73
CA ILE A 144 -6.71 2.29 -10.99
C ILE A 144 -7.26 2.93 -12.25
N TYR A 145 -7.60 4.21 -12.15
CA TYR A 145 -8.02 5.02 -13.28
C TYR A 145 -6.95 6.02 -13.61
N MET A 146 -6.62 6.11 -14.89
CA MET A 146 -5.59 7.00 -15.41
C MET A 146 -6.18 8.05 -16.34
N THR A 147 -5.37 9.07 -16.58
CA THR A 147 -5.66 10.14 -17.51
C THR A 147 -4.38 10.57 -18.21
N MET A 148 -4.53 11.25 -19.35
CA MET A 148 -3.42 11.89 -20.04
C MET A 148 -3.46 13.40 -19.75
N VAL A 149 -2.35 13.95 -19.27
CA VAL A 149 -2.16 15.40 -19.06
C VAL A 149 -0.87 15.80 -19.75
N ASN A 150 -0.95 16.70 -20.74
CA ASN A 150 0.21 17.14 -21.53
C ASN A 150 1.06 15.97 -22.08
N HIS A 151 0.40 14.95 -22.64
CA HIS A 151 1.01 13.71 -23.14
C HIS A 151 1.69 12.82 -22.09
N ALA A 152 1.64 13.18 -20.81
CA ALA A 152 2.10 12.33 -19.71
C ALA A 152 0.93 11.54 -19.10
N VAL A 153 1.19 10.29 -18.71
CA VAL A 153 0.22 9.48 -17.97
C VAL A 153 0.17 9.94 -16.53
N GLN A 154 -1.02 10.00 -15.94
CA GLN A 154 -1.22 10.29 -14.52
C GLN A 154 -2.30 9.38 -13.94
N MET A 155 -2.16 9.01 -12.67
CA MET A 155 -3.20 8.33 -11.90
C MET A 155 -4.21 9.38 -11.44
N LYS A 156 -5.42 9.27 -11.97
CA LYS A 156 -6.56 10.14 -11.65
C LYS A 156 -7.26 9.68 -10.38
N GLN A 157 -7.40 8.38 -10.19
CA GLN A 157 -8.13 7.79 -9.08
C GLN A 157 -7.62 6.38 -8.81
N LEU A 158 -7.67 5.98 -7.55
CA LEU A 158 -7.35 4.65 -7.08
C LEU A 158 -8.40 4.20 -6.08
N ASP A 159 -9.21 3.23 -6.49
CA ASP A 159 -10.22 2.61 -5.64
C ASP A 159 -9.62 1.34 -5.07
N LEU A 160 -9.47 1.27 -3.75
CA LEU A 160 -8.92 0.13 -3.05
C LEU A 160 -10.02 -0.59 -2.26
N ASP A 161 -9.85 -1.89 -2.14
CA ASP A 161 -10.63 -2.74 -1.26
C ASP A 161 -9.75 -3.84 -0.68
N TYR A 162 -9.89 -4.16 0.62
CA TYR A 162 -9.08 -5.20 1.25
C TYR A 162 -9.89 -6.26 2.00
N SER A 163 -9.29 -7.38 2.34
CA SER A 163 -9.83 -8.36 3.27
C SER A 163 -8.71 -8.78 4.21
N LEU A 164 -9.03 -8.97 5.48
CA LEU A 164 -8.08 -9.42 6.47
C LEU A 164 -8.80 -10.45 7.35
N LYS A 165 -8.17 -11.60 7.61
CA LYS A 165 -8.75 -12.62 8.50
C LYS A 165 -8.29 -12.46 9.94
N GLY A 166 -7.06 -12.03 10.15
CA GLY A 166 -6.47 -11.89 11.46
C GLY A 166 -5.54 -10.70 11.55
N LEU A 167 -5.62 -10.00 12.67
CA LEU A 167 -4.72 -8.95 13.08
C LEU A 167 -4.32 -9.23 14.52
N LYS A 168 -3.02 -9.26 14.79
CA LYS A 168 -2.49 -9.24 16.15
C LYS A 168 -1.55 -8.06 16.28
N THR A 169 -1.73 -7.28 17.34
CA THR A 169 -0.90 -6.10 17.58
C THR A 169 -0.35 -6.11 19.00
N ASP A 170 0.89 -5.65 19.13
CA ASP A 170 1.51 -5.37 20.41
C ASP A 170 2.16 -3.99 20.33
N LEU A 171 1.79 -3.10 21.25
CA LEU A 171 2.31 -1.74 21.34
C LEU A 171 2.87 -1.52 22.74
N GLN A 172 4.20 -1.56 22.84
CA GLN A 172 4.89 -1.35 24.10
C GLN A 172 4.80 0.12 24.50
N GLY A 173 4.41 0.39 25.76
CA GLY A 173 4.36 1.74 26.30
C GLY A 173 3.13 2.58 25.90
N LEU A 174 2.10 1.98 25.30
CA LEU A 174 0.85 2.67 25.02
C LEU A 174 0.04 2.85 26.31
N SER A 175 -0.42 4.08 26.55
CA SER A 175 -1.29 4.43 27.66
C SER A 175 -2.52 5.17 27.15
N ILE A 176 -3.69 4.75 27.62
CA ILE A 176 -4.97 5.40 27.35
C ILE A 176 -5.59 5.77 28.70
N GLU A 177 -6.01 7.01 28.85
CA GLU A 177 -6.61 7.51 30.07
C GLU A 177 -7.79 6.65 30.53
N GLY A 178 -7.75 6.25 31.81
CA GLY A 178 -8.79 5.43 32.43
C GLY A 178 -8.80 3.96 31.98
N MET A 179 -7.76 3.47 31.30
CA MET A 179 -7.61 2.07 30.92
C MET A 179 -6.39 1.41 31.60
N THR A 180 -6.55 0.15 32.02
CA THR A 180 -5.42 -0.70 32.43
C THR A 180 -4.67 -1.22 31.20
N LYS A 181 -3.46 -1.75 31.40
CA LYS A 181 -2.68 -2.37 30.31
C LYS A 181 -3.47 -3.48 29.60
N ASP A 182 -4.10 -4.36 30.36
CA ASP A 182 -4.90 -5.47 29.82
C ASP A 182 -6.09 -4.96 28.98
N GLN A 183 -6.72 -3.85 29.39
CA GLN A 183 -7.81 -3.22 28.62
C GLN A 183 -7.30 -2.59 27.31
N VAL A 184 -6.09 -2.01 27.32
CA VAL A 184 -5.44 -1.49 26.11
C VAL A 184 -5.09 -2.64 25.16
N GLU A 185 -4.52 -3.73 25.68
CA GLU A 185 -4.20 -4.93 24.88
C GLU A 185 -5.45 -5.57 24.25
N ASP A 186 -6.55 -5.65 25.01
CA ASP A 186 -7.85 -6.13 24.53
C ASP A 186 -8.41 -5.22 23.43
N LEU A 187 -8.37 -3.91 23.63
CA LEU A 187 -8.79 -2.93 22.61
C LEU A 187 -7.98 -3.07 21.32
N LEU A 188 -6.66 -3.22 21.44
CA LEU A 188 -5.75 -3.36 20.30
C LEU A 188 -5.94 -4.68 19.53
N ASN A 189 -6.23 -5.78 20.20
CA ASN A 189 -6.31 -7.09 19.54
C ASN A 189 -7.73 -7.46 19.09
N ASN A 190 -8.76 -6.97 19.78
CA ASN A 190 -10.15 -7.30 19.45
C ASN A 190 -10.88 -6.14 18.78
N LYS A 191 -10.69 -4.90 19.25
CA LYS A 191 -11.44 -3.73 18.74
C LYS A 191 -10.78 -3.05 17.55
N LEU A 192 -9.46 -3.05 17.45
CA LEU A 192 -8.77 -2.49 16.28
C LEU A 192 -9.15 -3.24 15.00
N PHE A 193 -9.23 -4.56 15.04
CA PHE A 193 -9.66 -5.35 13.89
C PHE A 193 -11.09 -5.00 13.47
N GLU A 194 -12.04 -4.97 14.43
CA GLU A 194 -13.42 -4.55 14.17
C GLU A 194 -13.50 -3.12 13.60
N PHE A 195 -12.68 -2.21 14.13
CA PHE A 195 -12.60 -0.83 13.66
C PHE A 195 -12.11 -0.76 12.22
N LEU A 196 -11.02 -1.44 11.88
CA LEU A 196 -10.50 -1.45 10.50
C LEU A 196 -11.56 -1.98 9.53
N GLN A 197 -12.22 -3.08 9.88
CA GLN A 197 -13.25 -3.69 9.04
C GLN A 197 -14.49 -2.79 8.90
N SER A 198 -14.88 -2.07 9.94
CA SER A 198 -16.04 -1.15 9.92
C SER A 198 -15.74 0.17 9.20
N ASN A 199 -14.48 0.62 9.25
CA ASN A 199 -14.00 1.88 8.65
C ASN A 199 -13.17 1.61 7.38
N LYS A 200 -13.42 0.48 6.73
CA LYS A 200 -12.67 0.00 5.56
C LYS A 200 -12.53 1.06 4.47
N LYS A 201 -13.61 1.79 4.20
CA LYS A 201 -13.63 2.86 3.19
C LYS A 201 -12.63 3.96 3.52
N ASP A 202 -12.63 4.46 4.76
CA ASP A 202 -11.76 5.56 5.16
C ASP A 202 -10.29 5.14 5.16
N VAL A 203 -10.00 3.92 5.61
CA VAL A 203 -8.67 3.30 5.51
C VAL A 203 -8.21 3.23 4.05
N CYS A 204 -9.05 2.72 3.16
CA CYS A 204 -8.75 2.65 1.73
C CYS A 204 -8.53 4.04 1.13
N ASP A 205 -9.38 5.01 1.45
CA ASP A 205 -9.27 6.37 0.92
C ASP A 205 -7.95 7.06 1.36
N VAL A 206 -7.51 6.85 2.61
CA VAL A 206 -6.21 7.34 3.10
C VAL A 206 -5.05 6.70 2.33
N VAL A 207 -5.05 5.37 2.21
CA VAL A 207 -4.00 4.61 1.52
C VAL A 207 -3.95 4.99 0.04
N SER A 208 -5.11 5.05 -0.63
CA SER A 208 -5.24 5.45 -2.03
C SER A 208 -4.59 6.80 -2.30
N ARG A 209 -4.84 7.80 -1.45
CA ARG A 209 -4.23 9.14 -1.60
C ARG A 209 -2.71 9.09 -1.54
N GLN A 210 -2.15 8.36 -0.58
CA GLN A 210 -0.69 8.25 -0.43
C GLN A 210 -0.06 7.52 -1.61
N VAL A 211 -0.67 6.43 -2.06
CA VAL A 211 -0.23 5.69 -3.25
C VAL A 211 -0.30 6.58 -4.48
N MET A 212 -1.39 7.32 -4.70
CA MET A 212 -1.53 8.25 -5.82
C MET A 212 -0.45 9.35 -5.82
N ILE A 213 -0.13 9.94 -4.66
CA ILE A 213 0.94 10.95 -4.53
C ILE A 213 2.29 10.34 -4.93
N ALA A 214 2.63 9.17 -4.40
CA ALA A 214 3.86 8.49 -4.73
C ALA A 214 3.91 8.12 -6.22
N ALA A 215 2.83 7.53 -6.73
CA ALA A 215 2.64 7.12 -8.11
C ALA A 215 2.90 8.27 -9.10
N ASN A 216 2.21 9.38 -8.90
CA ASN A 216 2.27 10.53 -9.79
C ASN A 216 3.66 11.19 -9.78
N LYS A 217 4.44 11.07 -8.70
CA LYS A 217 5.85 11.51 -8.69
C LYS A 217 6.72 10.69 -9.65
N ILE A 218 6.48 9.39 -9.80
CA ILE A 218 7.26 8.56 -10.74
C ILE A 218 6.79 8.76 -12.17
N MET A 219 5.47 8.90 -12.36
CA MET A 219 4.89 9.16 -13.68
C MET A 219 5.14 10.56 -14.22
N ALA A 220 5.53 11.50 -13.36
CA ALA A 220 5.69 12.91 -13.71
C ALA A 220 6.53 13.08 -15.00
N GLY A 221 5.90 13.69 -16.01
CA GLY A 221 6.52 14.00 -17.30
C GLY A 221 6.78 12.79 -18.21
N LYS A 222 6.34 11.58 -17.83
CA LYS A 222 6.57 10.37 -18.63
C LYS A 222 5.37 10.05 -19.51
N THR A 223 5.64 9.86 -20.78
CA THR A 223 4.75 9.13 -21.68
C THR A 223 4.66 7.67 -21.24
N LEU A 224 3.63 6.99 -21.71
CA LEU A 224 3.48 5.57 -21.41
C LEU A 224 4.63 4.71 -21.94
N LYS A 225 5.14 5.03 -23.13
CA LYS A 225 6.28 4.32 -23.69
C LYS A 225 7.47 4.38 -22.73
N GLU A 226 7.76 5.57 -22.20
CA GLU A 226 8.85 5.76 -21.24
C GLU A 226 8.61 5.03 -19.92
N LEU A 227 7.35 4.88 -19.49
CA LEU A 227 6.97 4.10 -18.32
C LEU A 227 7.16 2.59 -18.54
N LEU A 228 6.81 2.09 -19.72
CA LEU A 228 7.03 0.70 -20.11
C LEU A 228 8.52 0.38 -20.28
N ASP A 229 9.27 1.29 -20.88
CA ASP A 229 10.72 1.14 -21.04
C ASP A 229 11.44 1.21 -19.69
N TRP A 230 10.98 2.08 -18.78
CA TRP A 230 11.43 2.08 -17.39
C TRP A 230 11.16 0.75 -16.70
N LEU A 231 9.96 0.18 -16.85
CA LEU A 231 9.58 -1.10 -16.26
C LEU A 231 10.44 -2.25 -16.81
N ARG A 232 10.69 -2.27 -18.12
CA ARG A 232 11.60 -3.25 -18.74
C ARG A 232 13.01 -3.14 -18.19
N ASN A 233 13.54 -1.93 -18.07
CA ASN A 233 14.88 -1.73 -17.52
C ASN A 233 14.96 -2.19 -16.06
N PHE A 234 13.91 -1.96 -15.27
CA PHE A 234 13.82 -2.46 -13.90
C PHE A 234 13.84 -4.00 -13.83
N ILE A 235 13.17 -4.69 -14.76
CA ILE A 235 13.11 -6.15 -14.80
C ILE A 235 14.49 -6.80 -15.05
N HIS A 236 15.38 -6.11 -15.76
CA HIS A 236 16.69 -6.64 -16.18
C HIS A 236 17.88 -6.10 -15.35
N GLN A 237 17.60 -5.45 -14.22
CA GLN A 237 18.61 -5.07 -13.22
C GLN A 237 18.87 -6.23 -12.24
#